data_AF-A0AAQ3TQ14-F1
#
_entry.id   AF-A0AAQ3TQ14-F1
#
_cell.length_a   1.000
_cell.length_b   1.000
_cell.length_c   1.000
_cell.angle_alpha   90.00
_cell.angle_beta   90.00
_cell.angle_gamma   90.00
#
_symmetry.space_group_name_H-M   'P 1'
#
loop_
_entity.id
_entity.type
_entity.pdbx_description
1 polymer ?
#
loop_
_entity_poly.entity_id
_entity_poly.type
_entity_poly.pdbx_seq_one_letter_code
_entity_poly.pdbx_strand_id
1 'polypeptide(L)'
;MQCRVLNFIELDPPHTGAVIAQAVFDCLVEWKIEDKIMTITLDNANNNDIACCFVVNLVVQDGLLPVDPLISKLRNIVKYFKKSPSRLHKFMDP
;
A
#
# COMPACT_ATOMS: atom_id res chain seq x y z
N MET A 1 -19.39 15.83 13.45
CA MET A 1 -18.18 15.44 12.70
C MET A 1 -17.21 16.60 12.80
N GLN A 2 -15.95 16.37 13.18
CA GLN A 2 -14.97 17.45 13.39
C GLN A 2 -14.01 17.51 12.21
N CYS A 3 -13.85 18.69 11.60
CA CYS A 3 -12.82 18.94 10.59
C CYS A 3 -11.59 19.57 11.27
N ARG A 4 -10.41 19.03 11.01
CA ARG A 4 -9.14 19.58 11.49
C ARG A 4 -8.15 19.59 10.33
N VAL A 5 -7.37 20.64 10.24
CA VAL A 5 -6.22 20.69 9.33
C VAL A 5 -5.04 20.05 10.04
N LEU A 6 -4.39 19.08 9.40
CA LEU A 6 -3.23 18.38 9.98
C LEU A 6 -1.92 19.09 9.63
N ASN A 7 -1.75 19.50 8.37
CA ASN A 7 -0.50 20.10 7.92
C ASN A 7 -0.69 21.00 6.70
N PHE A 8 0.24 21.95 6.51
CA PHE A 8 0.44 22.70 5.27
C PHE A 8 1.87 22.44 4.80
N ILE A 9 2.03 21.73 3.70
CA ILE A 9 3.32 21.32 3.17
C ILE A 9 3.50 21.99 1.82
N GLU A 10 4.55 22.80 1.70
CA GLU A 10 5.06 23.25 0.41
C GLU A 10 5.93 22.14 -0.18
N LEU A 11 5.66 21.76 -1.43
CA LEU A 11 6.43 20.72 -2.13
C LEU A 11 7.26 21.38 -3.22
N ASP A 12 8.56 21.13 -3.23
CA ASP A 12 9.40 21.54 -4.35
C ASP A 12 9.07 20.70 -5.61
N PRO A 13 9.20 21.26 -6.82
CA PRO A 13 9.12 20.49 -8.05
C PRO A 13 10.15 19.33 -8.07
N PRO A 14 9.80 18.16 -8.64
CA PRO A 14 8.62 17.90 -9.46
C PRO A 14 7.41 17.39 -8.65
N HIS A 15 6.23 17.99 -8.87
CA HIS A 15 4.96 17.62 -8.23
C HIS A 15 4.35 16.32 -8.78
N THR A 16 5.14 15.25 -8.83
CA THR A 16 4.67 13.94 -9.28
C THR A 16 3.76 13.31 -8.22
N GLY A 17 2.87 12.42 -8.64
CA GLY A 17 1.99 11.71 -7.70
C GLY A 17 2.77 10.94 -6.61
N ALA A 18 3.97 10.43 -6.92
CA ALA A 18 4.81 9.75 -5.93
C ALA A 18 5.33 10.70 -4.83
N VAL A 19 5.78 11.91 -5.20
CA VAL A 19 6.24 12.92 -4.23
C VAL A 19 5.08 13.39 -3.35
N ILE A 20 3.91 13.63 -3.95
CA ILE A 20 2.70 14.02 -3.22
C ILE A 20 2.28 12.89 -2.25
N ALA A 21 2.26 11.64 -2.71
CA ALA A 21 1.90 10.49 -1.88
C ALA A 21 2.83 10.33 -0.67
N GLN A 22 4.13 10.49 -0.87
CA GLN A 22 5.10 10.37 0.22
C GLN A 22 4.87 11.47 1.27
N ALA A 23 4.70 12.72 0.85
CA ALA A 23 4.42 13.82 1.77
C ALA A 23 3.12 13.63 2.57
N VAL A 24 2.08 13.09 1.92
CA VAL A 24 0.82 12.73 2.60
C VAL A 24 1.07 11.59 3.60
N PHE A 25 1.78 10.54 3.23
CA PHE A 25 2.08 9.41 4.10
C PHE A 25 2.93 9.83 5.31
N ASP A 26 3.97 10.64 5.12
CA ASP A 26 4.82 11.16 6.18
C ASP A 26 4.00 11.98 7.20
N CYS A 27 3.06 12.80 6.72
CA CYS A 27 2.13 13.52 7.57
C CYS A 27 1.24 12.56 8.39
N LEU A 28 0.72 11.49 7.79
CA LEU A 28 -0.12 10.51 8.49
C LEU A 28 0.66 9.77 9.59
N VAL A 29 1.92 9.39 9.31
CA VAL A 29 2.84 8.75 10.26
C VAL A 29 3.21 9.68 11.40
N GLU A 30 3.51 10.95 11.11
CA GLU A 30 3.81 11.97 12.13
C GLU A 30 2.66 12.08 13.16
N TRP A 31 1.42 12.00 12.66
CA TRP A 31 0.21 12.06 13.48
C TRP A 31 -0.21 10.71 14.07
N LYS A 32 0.46 9.60 13.73
CA LYS A 32 0.16 8.23 14.19
C LYS A 32 -1.26 7.78 13.84
N ILE A 33 -1.67 8.08 12.61
CA ILE A 33 -2.99 7.77 12.05
C ILE A 33 -2.92 7.05 10.69
N GLU A 34 -1.74 6.61 10.28
CA GLU A 34 -1.49 5.82 9.08
C GLU A 34 -2.35 4.55 9.01
N ASP A 35 -2.70 3.98 10.16
CA ASP A 35 -3.54 2.78 10.33
C ASP A 35 -5.05 3.09 10.41
N LYS A 36 -5.44 4.38 10.43
CA LYS A 36 -6.82 4.85 10.70
C LYS A 36 -7.46 5.56 9.51
N ILE A 37 -6.94 5.31 8.31
CA ILE A 37 -7.42 5.94 7.08
C ILE A 37 -8.51 5.06 6.46
N MET A 38 -9.72 5.60 6.38
CA MET A 38 -10.84 4.93 5.72
C MET A 38 -11.11 5.46 4.30
N THR A 39 -10.89 6.76 4.07
CA THR A 39 -11.22 7.41 2.79
C THR A 39 -10.28 8.60 2.57
N ILE A 40 -9.83 8.76 1.32
CA ILE A 40 -9.08 9.93 0.85
C ILE A 40 -9.89 10.56 -0.27
N THR A 41 -10.10 11.87 -0.19
CA THR A 41 -10.75 12.66 -1.25
C THR A 41 -9.74 13.64 -1.81
N LEU A 42 -9.58 13.65 -3.13
CA LEU A 42 -8.69 14.52 -3.86
C LEU A 42 -9.49 15.26 -4.94
N ASP A 43 -8.97 16.39 -5.41
CA ASP A 43 -9.54 17.09 -6.57
C ASP A 43 -9.19 16.36 -7.88
N ASN A 44 -9.79 16.81 -8.99
CA ASN A 44 -9.65 16.17 -10.30
C ASN A 44 -8.36 16.63 -11.01
N ALA A 45 -7.20 16.22 -10.49
CA ALA A 45 -5.89 16.49 -11.06
C ALA A 45 -5.17 15.18 -11.42
N ASN A 46 -4.51 15.14 -12.58
CA ASN A 46 -3.88 13.92 -13.12
C ASN A 46 -2.89 13.25 -12.16
N ASN A 47 -2.15 14.03 -11.36
CA ASN A 47 -1.15 13.48 -10.45
C ASN A 47 -1.78 12.84 -9.20
N ASN A 48 -3.05 13.16 -8.89
CA ASN A 48 -3.76 12.62 -7.73
C ASN A 48 -4.13 11.14 -7.89
N ASP A 49 -4.39 10.68 -9.12
CA ASP A 49 -4.67 9.27 -9.39
C ASP A 49 -3.48 8.41 -8.96
N ILE A 50 -2.28 8.83 -9.38
CA ILE A 50 -1.02 8.19 -9.00
C ILE A 50 -0.81 8.34 -7.49
N ALA A 51 -0.98 9.54 -6.93
CA ALA A 51 -0.75 9.76 -5.50
C ALA A 51 -1.63 8.86 -4.62
N CYS A 52 -2.92 8.76 -4.94
CA CYS A 52 -3.86 7.91 -4.22
C CYS A 52 -3.45 6.43 -4.28
N CYS A 53 -3.09 5.93 -5.47
CA CYS A 53 -2.60 4.56 -5.63
C CYS A 53 -1.38 4.29 -4.74
N PHE A 54 -0.43 5.24 -4.68
CA PHE A 54 0.76 5.12 -3.85
C PHE A 54 0.43 5.13 -2.35
N VAL A 55 -0.39 6.06 -1.88
CA VAL A 55 -0.79 6.12 -0.45
C VAL A 55 -1.50 4.84 -0.04
N VAL A 56 -2.46 4.35 -0.84
CA VAL A 56 -3.16 3.09 -0.56
C VAL A 56 -2.18 1.92 -0.49
N ASN A 57 -1.23 1.84 -1.42
CA ASN A 57 -0.23 0.78 -1.37
C ASN A 57 0.66 0.89 -0.12
N LEU A 58 1.13 2.09 0.25
CA LEU A 58 1.95 2.29 1.44
C LEU A 58 1.22 1.88 2.72
N VAL A 59 -0.03 2.34 2.89
CA VAL A 59 -0.87 2.01 4.06
C VAL A 59 -1.17 0.51 4.12
N VAL A 60 -1.51 -0.11 2.99
CA VAL A 60 -1.82 -1.54 2.94
C VAL A 60 -0.57 -2.39 3.19
N GLN A 61 0.57 -2.08 2.57
CA GLN A 61 1.80 -2.85 2.80
C GLN A 61 2.25 -2.74 4.27
N ASP A 62 2.20 -1.54 4.86
CA ASP A 62 2.56 -1.30 6.25
C ASP A 62 1.64 -2.09 7.21
N GLY A 63 0.32 -2.02 6.99
CA GLY A 63 -0.65 -2.81 7.76
C GLY A 63 -0.52 -4.33 7.60
N LEU A 64 0.11 -4.81 6.52
CA LEU A 64 0.37 -6.23 6.27
C LEU A 64 1.73 -6.71 6.81
N LEU A 65 2.60 -5.83 7.29
CA LEU A 65 3.91 -6.22 7.85
C LEU A 65 3.83 -7.33 8.92
N PRO A 66 2.85 -7.34 9.85
CA PRO A 66 2.76 -8.39 10.87
C PRO A 66 2.52 -9.79 10.31
N VAL A 67 1.94 -9.90 9.11
CA VAL A 67 1.60 -11.17 8.46
C VAL A 67 2.49 -11.49 7.25
N ASP A 68 3.41 -10.60 6.88
CA ASP A 68 4.32 -10.80 5.74
C ASP A 68 5.11 -12.13 5.81
N PRO A 69 5.63 -12.58 6.97
CA PRO A 69 6.33 -13.87 7.04
C PRO A 69 5.45 -15.05 6.62
N LEU A 70 4.16 -15.02 6.98
CA LEU A 70 3.20 -16.05 6.62
C LEU A 70 2.87 -15.97 5.12
N ILE A 71 2.64 -14.76 4.59
CA ILE A 71 2.40 -14.53 3.16
C ILE A 71 3.60 -15.03 2.34
N SER A 72 4.81 -14.73 2.76
CA SER A 72 6.06 -15.17 2.12
C SER A 72 6.19 -16.70 2.12
N LYS A 73 5.84 -17.38 3.23
CA LYS A 73 5.82 -18.84 3.30
C LYS A 73 4.80 -19.45 2.34
N LEU A 74 3.57 -18.93 2.30
CA LEU A 74 2.53 -19.37 1.36
C LEU A 74 2.94 -19.15 -0.10
N ARG A 75 3.51 -17.99 -0.43
CA ARG A 75 4.05 -17.69 -1.76
C ARG A 75 5.11 -18.71 -2.18
N ASN A 76 6.01 -19.11 -1.26
CA ASN A 76 7.03 -20.11 -1.55
C ASN A 76 6.45 -21.50 -1.80
N ILE A 77 5.43 -21.91 -1.03
CA ILE A 77 4.71 -23.17 -1.24
C ILE A 77 4.05 -23.18 -2.62
N VAL A 78 3.31 -22.11 -2.97
CA VAL A 78 2.66 -21.99 -4.28
C VAL A 78 3.69 -22.00 -5.41
N LYS A 79 4.82 -21.28 -5.25
CA LYS A 79 5.93 -21.31 -6.21
C LYS A 79 6.49 -22.73 -6.38
N TYR A 80 6.61 -23.50 -5.30
CA TYR A 80 7.11 -24.88 -5.35
C TYR A 80 6.22 -25.80 -6.20
N PHE A 81 4.91 -25.71 -6.04
CA PHE A 81 3.95 -26.49 -6.84
C PHE A 81 3.89 -26.03 -8.30
N LYS A 82 3.90 -24.71 -8.54
CA LYS A 82 3.86 -24.15 -9.90
C LYS A 82 5.12 -24.42 -10.72
N LYS A 83 6.25 -24.77 -10.09
CA LYS A 83 7.53 -25.04 -10.79
C LYS A 83 7.48 -26.27 -11.71
N SER A 84 6.57 -27.22 -11.51
CA SER A 84 6.48 -28.42 -12.36
C SER A 84 5.05 -28.97 -12.39
N PRO A 85 4.49 -29.26 -13.58
CA PRO A 85 3.16 -29.85 -13.70
C PRO A 85 2.99 -31.15 -12.89
N SER A 86 4.05 -31.97 -12.80
CA SER A 86 4.03 -33.23 -12.06
C SER A 86 3.89 -33.04 -10.54
N ARG A 87 4.41 -31.93 -9.99
CA ARG A 87 4.25 -31.63 -8.56
C ARG A 87 2.82 -31.20 -8.23
N LEU A 88 2.18 -30.49 -9.15
CA LEU A 88 0.78 -30.12 -9.04
C LEU A 88 -0.12 -31.36 -9.15
N HIS A 89 0.16 -32.24 -10.12
CA HIS A 89 -0.58 -33.50 -10.29
C HIS A 89 -0.54 -34.36 -9.03
N LYS A 90 0.66 -34.63 -8.49
CA LYS A 90 0.84 -35.39 -7.23
C LYS A 90 0.15 -34.79 -6.02
N PHE A 91 -0.13 -33.49 -6.04
CA PHE A 91 -0.87 -32.82 -4.96
C PHE A 91 -2.38 -32.94 -5.13
N MET A 92 -2.86 -33.04 -6.38
CA MET A 92 -4.29 -33.15 -6.71
C MET A 92 -4.78 -34.60 -6.80
N ASP A 93 -3.87 -35.57 -6.79
CA ASP A 93 -4.20 -37.00 -6.65
C ASP A 93 -4.69 -37.25 -5.19
N PRO A 94 -5.95 -37.69 -4.98
CA PRO A 94 -6.54 -37.89 -3.65
C PRO A 94 -5.91 -39.02 -2.83
#